data_AF-A0A2U1QIX4-F1
#
_entry.id   AF-A0A2U1QIX4-F1
#
_cell.length_a   1.000
_cell.length_b   1.000
_cell.length_c   1.000
_cell.angle_alpha   90.00
_cell.angle_beta   90.00
_cell.angle_gamma   90.00
#
_symmetry.space_group_name_H-M   'P 1'
#
loop_
_entity.id
_entity.type
_entity.pdbx_description
1 polymer ?
#
loop_
_entity_poly.entity_id
_entity_poly.type
_entity_poly.pdbx_seq_one_letter_code
_entity_poly.pdbx_strand_id
1 'polypeptide(L)'
;MDRLPCVVCRNPEVNCMGYCVFRGVFGSGPLDREKSLSEAKEIFRCYQEDYVKYLMTSAGDKQRRIYLKNYLMQEIDSRVKNPEFGITLSQKKLDAVVKETERYNNVISLYQQTYPFFTDDVNIFGLGLTAPPFF
;
A
#
# COMPACT_ATOMS: atom_id res chain seq x y z
N MET A 1 9.56 -3.45 -33.50
CA MET A 1 8.43 -3.07 -32.62
C MET A 1 8.67 -1.64 -32.16
N ASP A 2 7.99 -0.70 -32.79
CA ASP A 2 8.05 0.71 -32.40
C ASP A 2 7.51 0.84 -30.99
N ARG A 3 8.42 1.18 -30.08
CA ARG A 3 8.11 1.25 -28.66
C ARG A 3 7.31 2.53 -28.41
N LEU A 4 5.99 2.39 -28.29
CA LEU A 4 5.07 3.48 -27.99
C LEU A 4 5.59 4.37 -26.84
N PRO A 5 5.51 5.71 -26.96
CA PRO A 5 5.82 6.62 -25.88
C PRO A 5 4.89 6.38 -24.68
N CYS A 6 5.41 6.52 -23.45
CA CYS A 6 4.55 6.44 -22.26
C CYS A 6 3.55 7.61 -22.25
N VAL A 7 2.44 7.46 -21.53
CA VAL A 7 1.36 8.46 -21.49
C VAL A 7 1.81 9.82 -20.96
N VAL A 8 2.85 9.86 -20.10
CA VAL A 8 3.44 11.10 -19.57
C VAL A 8 4.15 11.90 -20.66
N CYS A 9 4.92 11.22 -21.52
CA CYS A 9 5.65 11.84 -22.61
C CYS A 9 4.82 12.02 -23.89
N ARG A 10 3.52 11.70 -23.88
CA ARG A 10 2.68 11.83 -25.08
C ARG A 10 2.00 13.21 -25.21
N ASN A 11 2.34 14.15 -24.32
CA ASN A 11 2.13 15.58 -24.58
C ASN A 11 3.05 16.01 -25.74
N PRO A 12 2.59 16.86 -26.67
CA PRO A 12 3.18 17.02 -28.01
C PRO A 12 4.62 17.55 -28.07
N GLU A 13 5.25 17.85 -26.95
CA GLU A 13 6.57 18.50 -26.88
C GLU A 13 7.69 17.61 -26.29
N VAL A 14 7.36 16.42 -25.76
CA VAL A 14 8.35 15.60 -25.00
C VAL A 14 8.61 14.27 -25.69
N ASN A 15 9.75 14.15 -26.38
CA ASN A 15 10.18 12.87 -26.94
C ASN A 15 10.47 11.85 -25.81
N CYS A 16 9.73 10.73 -25.79
CA CYS A 16 9.97 9.63 -24.86
C CYS A 16 11.29 8.92 -25.20
N MET A 17 12.41 9.45 -24.68
CA MET A 17 13.74 8.91 -24.94
C MET A 17 13.97 7.52 -24.32
N GLY A 18 15.05 6.86 -24.74
CA GLY A 18 15.47 5.54 -24.26
C GLY A 18 15.50 5.39 -22.73
N TYR A 19 15.88 6.46 -22.03
CA TYR A 19 16.05 6.53 -20.57
C TYR A 19 14.86 7.13 -19.81
N CYS A 20 13.69 7.28 -20.45
CA CYS A 20 12.52 7.84 -19.78
C CYS A 20 12.16 7.05 -18.51
N VAL A 21 12.16 7.73 -17.37
CA VAL A 21 11.91 7.11 -16.05
C VAL A 21 10.47 6.63 -15.88
N PHE A 22 9.54 7.21 -16.63
CA PHE A 22 8.13 6.85 -16.66
C PHE A 22 7.83 5.70 -17.63
N ARG A 23 8.81 5.29 -18.44
CA ARG A 23 8.65 4.25 -19.45
C ARG A 23 8.43 2.89 -18.79
N GLY A 24 7.35 2.23 -19.18
CA GLY A 24 6.98 0.92 -18.63
C GLY A 24 6.47 0.98 -17.19
N VAL A 25 6.32 2.17 -16.62
CA VAL A 25 5.67 2.45 -15.33
C VAL A 25 4.22 2.86 -15.58
N PHE A 26 4.02 3.76 -16.54
CA PHE A 26 2.71 4.10 -17.07
C PHE A 26 2.49 3.42 -18.41
N GLY A 27 1.44 2.60 -18.48
CA GLY A 27 1.12 1.80 -19.66
C GLY A 27 0.77 2.67 -20.86
N SER A 28 1.28 2.30 -22.03
CA SER A 28 0.96 2.94 -23.31
C SER A 28 0.10 2.05 -24.22
N GLY A 29 -0.26 0.84 -23.75
CA GLY A 29 -1.13 -0.08 -24.45
C GLY A 29 -2.60 0.39 -24.43
N PRO A 30 -3.41 0.04 -25.43
CA PRO A 30 -4.77 0.54 -25.58
C PRO A 30 -5.69 0.23 -24.39
N LEU A 31 -5.50 -0.92 -23.72
CA LEU A 31 -6.31 -1.33 -22.56
C LEU A 31 -5.98 -0.55 -21.28
N ASP A 32 -4.71 -0.20 -21.07
CA ASP A 32 -4.24 0.43 -19.82
C ASP A 32 -4.03 1.94 -19.95
N ARG A 33 -4.26 2.50 -21.14
CA ARG A 33 -3.92 3.88 -21.49
C ARG A 33 -4.70 4.90 -20.68
N GLU A 34 -6.03 4.77 -20.64
CA GLU A 34 -6.89 5.74 -19.95
C GLU A 34 -6.62 5.74 -18.45
N LYS A 35 -6.51 4.54 -17.86
CA LYS A 35 -6.14 4.37 -16.46
C LYS A 35 -4.78 4.99 -16.17
N SER A 36 -3.75 4.66 -16.96
CA SER A 36 -2.39 5.18 -16.75
C SER A 36 -2.31 6.70 -16.92
N LEU A 37 -3.10 7.28 -17.83
CA LEU A 37 -3.16 8.73 -18.01
C LEU A 37 -3.84 9.41 -16.81
N SER A 38 -4.94 8.82 -16.30
CA SER A 38 -5.62 9.30 -15.10
C SER A 38 -4.70 9.25 -13.88
N GLU A 39 -4.04 8.12 -13.65
CA GLU A 39 -3.05 7.95 -12.57
C GLU A 39 -1.91 8.98 -12.66
N ALA A 40 -1.36 9.20 -13.86
CA ALA A 40 -0.32 10.21 -14.05
C ALA A 40 -0.82 11.63 -13.72
N LYS A 41 -2.02 11.99 -14.19
CA LYS A 41 -2.61 13.30 -13.90
C LYS A 41 -2.83 13.50 -12.40
N GLU A 42 -3.34 12.50 -11.70
CA GLU A 42 -3.55 12.55 -10.25
C GLU A 42 -2.23 12.71 -9.49
N ILE A 43 -1.21 11.92 -9.84
CA ILE A 43 0.13 12.03 -9.25
C ILE A 43 0.70 13.43 -9.45
N PHE A 44 0.66 13.98 -10.67
CA PHE A 44 1.21 15.32 -10.95
C PHE A 44 0.36 16.47 -10.42
N ARG A 45 -0.91 16.22 -10.10
CA ARG A 45 -1.77 17.19 -9.39
C ARG A 45 -1.36 17.31 -7.92
N CYS A 46 -1.03 16.18 -7.28
CA CYS A 46 -0.67 16.15 -5.87
C CYS A 46 0.82 16.40 -5.59
N TYR A 47 1.68 16.08 -6.55
CA TYR A 47 3.14 16.19 -6.43
C TYR A 47 3.71 16.94 -7.64
N GLN A 48 4.66 17.83 -7.40
CA GLN A 48 5.35 18.53 -8.48
C GLN A 48 6.07 17.52 -9.40
N GLU A 49 5.98 17.73 -10.72
CA GLU A 49 6.53 16.80 -11.73
C GLU A 49 8.03 16.53 -11.52
N ASP A 50 8.82 17.55 -11.20
CA ASP A 50 10.25 17.42 -10.93
C ASP A 50 10.55 16.52 -9.72
N TYR A 51 9.73 16.62 -8.67
CA TYR A 51 9.84 15.77 -7.49
C TYR A 51 9.52 14.31 -7.83
N VAL A 52 8.44 14.07 -8.58
CA VAL A 52 8.08 12.72 -9.03
C VAL A 52 9.16 12.14 -9.93
N LYS A 53 9.73 12.94 -10.83
CA LYS A 53 10.85 12.55 -11.70
C LYS A 53 12.10 12.21 -10.89
N TYR A 54 12.41 12.99 -9.85
CA TYR A 54 13.50 12.69 -8.92
C TYR A 54 13.27 11.35 -8.19
N LEU A 55 12.07 11.12 -7.65
CA LEU A 55 11.73 9.87 -6.98
C LEU A 55 11.83 8.66 -7.92
N MET A 56 11.28 8.77 -9.14
CA MET A 56 11.34 7.71 -10.15
C MET A 56 12.77 7.43 -10.61
N THR A 57 13.61 8.46 -10.71
CA THR A 57 15.03 8.29 -11.00
C THR A 57 15.74 7.55 -9.86
N SER A 58 15.47 7.95 -8.61
CA SER A 58 16.07 7.39 -7.40
C SER A 58 15.65 5.94 -7.13
N ALA A 59 14.42 5.56 -7.51
CA ALA A 59 13.93 4.19 -7.40
C ALA A 59 14.75 3.18 -8.22
N GLY A 60 15.48 3.64 -9.25
CA GLY A 60 16.41 2.80 -10.00
C GLY A 60 15.71 1.92 -11.03
N ASP A 61 15.39 0.68 -10.69
CA ASP A 61 14.84 -0.31 -11.63
C ASP A 61 13.33 -0.15 -11.88
N LYS A 62 12.85 -0.81 -12.94
CA LYS A 62 11.46 -0.73 -13.39
C LYS A 62 10.46 -1.23 -12.33
N GLN A 63 10.76 -2.30 -11.60
CA GLN A 63 9.82 -2.86 -10.63
C GLN A 63 9.65 -1.92 -9.45
N ARG A 64 10.76 -1.37 -8.94
CA ARG A 64 10.72 -0.35 -7.87
C ARG A 64 9.96 0.90 -8.30
N ARG A 65 10.10 1.34 -9.55
CA ARG A 65 9.31 2.47 -10.09
C ARG A 65 7.81 2.17 -10.20
N ILE A 66 7.44 0.95 -10.58
CA ILE A 66 6.03 0.51 -10.59
C ILE A 66 5.46 0.48 -9.17
N TYR A 67 6.23 -0.06 -8.22
CA TYR A 67 5.85 -0.06 -6.81
C TYR A 67 5.65 1.37 -6.28
N LEU A 68 6.61 2.27 -6.58
CA LEU A 68 6.52 3.68 -6.21
C LEU A 68 5.28 4.35 -6.81
N LYS A 69 4.96 4.11 -8.08
CA LYS A 69 3.72 4.62 -8.70
C LYS A 69 2.48 4.16 -7.92
N ASN A 70 2.40 2.87 -7.63
CA ASN A 70 1.26 2.30 -6.91
C ASN A 70 1.15 2.87 -5.48
N TYR A 71 2.29 3.05 -4.81
CA TYR A 71 2.36 3.68 -3.49
C TYR A 71 1.86 5.12 -3.52
N LEU A 72 2.30 5.94 -4.48
CA LEU A 72 1.85 7.33 -4.62
C LEU A 72 0.34 7.41 -4.87
N MET A 73 -0.21 6.53 -5.71
CA MET A 73 -1.66 6.43 -5.91
C MET A 73 -2.40 6.05 -4.62
N GLN A 74 -1.90 5.07 -3.87
CA GLN A 74 -2.50 4.67 -2.60
C GLN A 74 -2.47 5.81 -1.56
N GLU A 75 -1.40 6.60 -1.54
CA GLU A 75 -1.28 7.77 -0.68
C GLU A 75 -2.29 8.86 -1.06
N ILE A 76 -2.44 9.14 -2.37
CA ILE A 76 -3.44 10.08 -2.89
C ILE A 76 -4.85 9.62 -2.50
N ASP A 77 -5.20 8.35 -2.75
CA ASP A 77 -6.49 7.78 -2.37
C ASP A 77 -6.75 7.89 -0.85
N SER A 78 -5.70 7.70 -0.05
CA SER A 78 -5.79 7.83 1.41
C SER A 78 -6.02 9.27 1.85
N ARG A 79 -5.39 10.25 1.18
CA ARG A 79 -5.61 11.68 1.42
C ARG A 79 -6.99 12.14 0.96
N VAL A 80 -7.52 11.59 -0.14
CA VAL A 80 -8.91 11.86 -0.57
C VAL A 80 -9.91 11.37 0.49
N LYS A 81 -9.68 10.18 1.07
CA LYS A 81 -10.54 9.61 2.12
C LYS A 81 -10.37 10.32 3.47
N ASN A 82 -9.15 10.74 3.80
CA ASN A 82 -8.80 11.41 5.06
C ASN A 82 -7.79 12.52 4.79
N PRO A 83 -8.23 13.76 4.50
CA PRO A 83 -7.35 14.85 4.08
C PRO A 83 -6.29 15.23 5.10
N GLU A 84 -6.62 15.17 6.39
CA GLU A 84 -5.76 15.60 7.49
C GLU A 84 -4.66 14.58 7.81
N PHE A 85 -4.97 13.29 7.74
CA PHE A 85 -4.08 12.22 8.22
C PHE A 85 -3.60 11.27 7.13
N GLY A 86 -4.20 11.30 5.93
CA GLY A 86 -3.84 10.44 4.81
C GLY A 86 -3.62 8.98 5.20
N ILE A 87 -2.47 8.43 4.79
CA ILE A 87 -2.08 7.05 5.09
C ILE A 87 -1.65 6.84 6.55
N THR A 88 -1.29 7.90 7.26
CA THR A 88 -0.85 7.84 8.67
C THR A 88 -1.97 7.36 9.59
N LEU A 89 -3.23 7.66 9.28
CA LEU A 89 -4.36 7.14 10.04
C LEU A 89 -4.44 5.60 9.97
N SER A 90 -4.24 5.05 8.77
CA SER A 90 -4.23 3.60 8.55
C SER A 90 -3.05 2.94 9.26
N GLN A 91 -1.88 3.57 9.24
CA GLN A 91 -0.70 3.09 9.99
C GLN A 91 -0.95 3.07 11.50
N LYS A 92 -1.50 4.15 12.07
CA LYS A 92 -1.83 4.20 13.50
C LYS A 92 -2.84 3.12 13.93
N LYS A 93 -3.85 2.86 13.09
CA LYS A 93 -4.82 1.78 13.34
C LYS A 93 -4.15 0.42 13.32
N LEU A 94 -3.25 0.18 12.37
CA LEU A 94 -2.49 -1.06 12.28
C LEU A 94 -1.58 -1.26 13.49
N ASP A 95 -0.85 -0.22 13.92
CA ASP A 95 0.01 -0.27 15.10
C ASP A 95 -0.78 -0.59 16.38
N ALA A 96 -2.00 -0.06 16.51
CA ALA A 96 -2.89 -0.38 17.63
C ALA A 96 -3.31 -1.85 17.61
N VAL A 97 -3.65 -2.40 16.44
CA VAL A 97 -4.02 -3.82 16.29
C VAL A 97 -2.83 -4.73 16.58
N VAL A 98 -1.63 -4.39 16.11
CA VAL A 98 -0.40 -5.14 16.40
C VAL A 98 -0.14 -5.15 17.90
N LYS A 99 -0.18 -4.00 18.57
CA LYS A 99 0.01 -3.91 20.03
C LYS A 99 -1.00 -4.74 20.81
N GLU A 100 -2.28 -4.71 20.41
CA GLU A 100 -3.30 -5.51 21.10
C GLU A 100 -3.08 -7.01 20.84
N THR A 101 -2.67 -7.39 19.63
CA THR A 101 -2.32 -8.78 19.28
C THR A 101 -1.12 -9.28 20.08
N GLU A 102 -0.07 -8.47 20.22
CA GLU A 102 1.08 -8.77 21.07
C GLU A 102 0.68 -8.93 22.54
N ARG A 103 -0.25 -8.09 23.02
CA ARG A 103 -0.81 -8.22 24.38
C ARG A 103 -1.52 -9.56 24.56
N TYR A 104 -2.36 -9.96 23.61
CA TYR A 104 -3.03 -11.27 23.65
C TYR A 104 -2.04 -12.43 23.61
N ASN A 105 -1.03 -12.39 22.75
CA ASN A 105 0.00 -13.43 22.67
C ASN A 105 0.81 -13.55 23.97
N ASN A 106 1.15 -12.43 24.60
CA ASN A 106 1.80 -12.44 25.92
C ASN A 106 0.91 -13.08 26.98
N VAL A 107 -0.38 -12.76 27.00
CA VAL A 107 -1.34 -13.40 27.91
C VAL A 107 -1.40 -14.91 27.67
N ILE A 108 -1.51 -15.34 26.41
CA ILE A 108 -1.52 -16.78 26.05
C ILE A 108 -0.22 -17.45 26.52
N SER A 109 0.94 -16.83 26.30
CA SER A 109 2.22 -17.38 26.74
C SER A 109 2.32 -17.50 28.26
N LEU A 110 1.79 -16.53 29.01
CA LEU A 110 1.75 -16.56 30.47
C LEU A 110 0.81 -17.67 30.95
N TYR A 111 -0.35 -17.84 30.34
CA TYR A 111 -1.27 -18.94 30.63
C TYR A 111 -0.62 -20.31 30.39
N GLN A 112 0.07 -20.49 29.27
CA GLN A 112 0.79 -21.73 28.94
C GLN A 112 1.94 -22.02 29.90
N GLN A 113 2.67 -20.99 30.34
CA GLN A 113 3.75 -21.13 31.33
C GLN A 113 3.24 -21.42 32.73
N THR A 114 2.11 -20.84 33.12
CA THR A 114 1.52 -20.99 34.46
C THR A 114 0.78 -22.32 34.60
N TYR A 115 0.22 -22.83 33.50
CA TYR A 115 -0.53 -24.07 33.45
C TYR A 115 0.01 -25.01 32.36
N PRO A 116 1.23 -25.56 32.52
CA PRO A 116 1.89 -26.38 31.51
C PRO A 116 1.19 -27.73 31.24
N PHE A 117 0.18 -28.10 32.04
CA PHE A 117 -0.60 -29.33 31.92
C PHE A 117 -1.88 -29.19 31.07
N PHE A 118 -2.20 -27.98 30.60
CA PHE A 118 -3.37 -27.71 29.76
C PHE A 118 -3.04 -27.75 28.26
N THR A 119 -1.94 -28.41 27.86
CA THR A 119 -1.48 -28.37 26.47
C THR A 119 -2.10 -29.40 25.54
N ASP A 120 -2.82 -30.40 26.05
CA ASP A 120 -3.51 -31.36 25.17
C ASP A 120 -4.91 -31.66 25.75
N ASP A 121 -5.94 -31.39 24.95
CA ASP A 121 -7.35 -31.77 25.16
C ASP A 121 -8.19 -31.03 26.20
N VAL A 122 -8.16 -29.69 26.24
CA VAL A 122 -9.30 -28.94 26.79
C VAL A 122 -10.23 -28.49 25.69
N ASN A 123 -11.17 -29.39 25.39
CA ASN A 123 -12.46 -29.11 24.78
C ASN A 123 -13.13 -27.95 25.57
N ILE A 124 -13.07 -26.72 25.04
CA ILE A 124 -13.58 -25.49 25.67
C ILE A 124 -15.12 -25.50 25.86
N PHE A 125 -15.81 -26.58 25.48
CA PHE A 125 -17.26 -26.75 25.70
C PHE A 125 -17.63 -27.41 27.05
N GLY A 126 -16.68 -27.70 27.94
CA GLY A 126 -16.95 -28.41 29.20
C GLY A 126 -17.13 -27.55 30.47
N LEU A 127 -16.82 -26.25 30.43
CA LEU A 127 -17.03 -25.36 31.58
C LEU A 127 -18.07 -24.32 31.19
N GLY A 128 -19.25 -24.45 31.81
CA GLY A 128 -20.40 -23.56 31.64
C GLY A 128 -20.14 -22.13 32.11
N LEU A 129 -19.25 -21.43 31.42
CA LEU A 129 -19.14 -19.99 31.44
C LEU A 129 -19.81 -19.49 30.16
N THR A 130 -21.07 -19.08 30.32
CA THR A 130 -21.81 -18.33 29.32
C THR A 130 -20.96 -17.16 28.85
N ALA A 131 -20.66 -17.11 27.54
CA ALA A 131 -20.04 -15.95 26.92
C ALA A 131 -20.83 -14.69 27.30
N PRO A 132 -20.17 -13.57 27.66
CA PRO A 132 -20.88 -12.32 27.83
C PRO A 132 -21.50 -11.93 26.49
N PRO A 133 -22.74 -11.40 26.47
CA PRO A 133 -23.38 -10.97 25.24
C PRO A 133 -22.59 -9.78 24.70
N PHE A 134 -22.01 -9.93 23.51
CA PHE A 134 -21.59 -8.80 22.71
C PHE A 134 -22.87 -8.05 22.28
N PHE A 135 -23.04 -6.83 22.77
CA PHE A 135 -23.89 -5.80 22.17
C PHE A 135 -23.00 -4.75 21.52
#